data_AF-U4V1F3-F1
#
_entry.id   AF-U4V1F3-F1
#
_cell.length_a   1.000
_cell.length_b   1.000
_cell.length_c   1.000
_cell.angle_alpha   90.00
_cell.angle_beta   90.00
_cell.angle_gamma   90.00
#
_symmetry.space_group_name_H-M   'P 1'
#
loop_
_entity.id
_entity.type
_entity.pdbx_description
1 polymer ?
#
loop_
_entity_poly.entity_id
_entity_poly.type
_entity_poly.pdbx_seq_one_letter_code
_entity_poly.pdbx_strand_id
1 'polypeptide(L)'
;MPNIDLPIVYLVAASFSILTLSVLLLTAKVTKLSRATSELKNNLKDVATTTDISLANKKLDTDLVNAMLLLENNMTQRSEELLAEVIELRTHLLKLRIPEPKAYATEAKDFDNKLDDVIAFTNEGISSEEISARLNLNHEFVQDIIQFNRRN
;
A
#
# COMPACT_ATOMS: atom_id res chain seq x y z
N MET A 1 -7.62 -98.77 28.71
CA MET A 1 -7.05 -97.40 28.61
C MET A 1 -8.15 -96.44 28.16
N PRO A 2 -8.82 -95.71 29.07
CA PRO A 2 -9.78 -94.67 28.65
C PRO A 2 -9.62 -93.28 29.32
N ASN A 3 -8.59 -93.05 30.15
CA ASN A 3 -8.51 -91.82 30.98
C ASN A 3 -7.65 -90.68 30.39
N ILE A 4 -6.99 -90.88 29.24
CA ILE A 4 -6.06 -89.89 28.65
C ILE A 4 -6.79 -88.97 27.66
N ASP A 5 -7.89 -89.42 27.04
CA ASP A 5 -8.62 -88.63 26.04
C ASP A 5 -9.49 -87.53 26.69
N LEU A 6 -10.01 -87.78 27.90
CA LEU A 6 -10.83 -86.81 28.64
C LEU A 6 -10.10 -85.49 28.95
N PRO A 7 -8.85 -85.48 29.46
CA PRO A 7 -8.10 -84.24 29.69
C PRO A 7 -7.71 -83.51 28.39
N ILE A 8 -7.47 -84.23 27.29
CA ILE A 8 -7.16 -83.62 25.98
C ILE A 8 -8.40 -82.91 25.44
N VAL A 9 -9.57 -83.55 25.50
CA VAL A 9 -10.84 -82.94 25.07
C VAL A 9 -11.15 -81.70 25.91
N TYR A 10 -10.91 -81.74 27.23
CA TYR A 10 -11.11 -80.58 28.10
C TYR A 10 -10.16 -79.42 27.75
N LEU A 11 -8.90 -79.72 27.45
CA LEU A 11 -7.93 -78.72 27.02
C LEU A 11 -8.37 -78.03 25.71
N VAL A 12 -8.78 -78.82 24.72
CA VAL A 12 -9.28 -78.30 23.42
C VAL A 12 -10.52 -77.43 23.62
N ALA A 13 -11.49 -77.88 24.43
CA ALA A 13 -12.70 -77.12 24.72
C ALA A 13 -12.40 -75.80 25.47
N ALA A 14 -11.46 -75.82 26.41
CA ALA A 14 -11.02 -74.63 27.14
C ALA A 14 -10.31 -73.63 26.21
N SER A 15 -9.39 -74.10 25.35
CA SER A 15 -8.71 -73.25 24.37
C SER A 15 -9.69 -72.63 23.36
N PHE A 16 -10.67 -73.41 22.89
CA PHE A 16 -11.73 -72.90 22.01
C PHE A 16 -12.61 -71.85 22.70
N SER A 17 -12.94 -72.06 23.98
CA SER A 17 -13.72 -71.10 24.77
C SER A 17 -12.96 -69.78 24.99
N ILE A 18 -11.66 -69.86 25.27
CA ILE A 18 -10.80 -68.67 25.41
C ILE A 18 -10.68 -67.92 24.07
N LEU A 19 -10.52 -68.64 22.97
CA LEU A 19 -10.43 -68.05 21.63
C LEU A 19 -11.73 -67.32 21.26
N THR A 20 -12.88 -67.97 21.45
CA THR A 20 -14.19 -67.37 21.14
C THR A 20 -14.46 -66.13 22.01
N LEU A 21 -14.13 -66.16 23.30
CA LEU A 21 -14.24 -65.00 24.17
C LEU A 21 -13.30 -63.85 23.72
N SER A 22 -12.08 -64.18 23.30
CA SER A 22 -11.11 -63.20 22.82
C SER A 22 -11.58 -62.51 21.55
N VAL A 23 -12.15 -63.27 20.60
CA VAL A 23 -12.75 -62.73 19.38
C VAL A 23 -13.93 -61.83 19.71
N LEU A 24 -14.81 -62.23 20.62
CA LEU A 24 -15.98 -61.43 21.01
C LEU A 24 -15.57 -60.10 21.65
N LEU A 25 -14.55 -60.11 22.52
CA LEU A 25 -13.97 -58.89 23.09
C LEU A 25 -13.31 -58.00 22.01
N LEU A 26 -12.59 -58.59 21.06
CA LEU A 26 -11.98 -57.85 19.96
C LEU A 26 -13.03 -57.17 19.08
N THR A 27 -14.09 -57.90 18.70
CA THR A 27 -15.20 -57.35 17.92
C THR A 27 -15.87 -56.17 18.65
N ALA A 28 -16.08 -56.30 19.97
CA ALA A 28 -16.63 -55.20 20.76
C ALA A 28 -15.72 -53.96 20.76
N LYS A 29 -14.41 -54.15 20.89
CA LYS A 29 -13.43 -53.05 20.82
C LYS A 29 -13.38 -52.40 19.43
N VAL A 30 -13.35 -53.20 18.37
CA VAL A 30 -13.35 -52.71 16.97
C VAL A 30 -14.62 -51.92 16.69
N THR A 31 -15.78 -52.38 17.18
CA THR A 31 -17.05 -51.67 17.01
C THR A 31 -17.04 -50.31 17.72
N LYS A 32 -16.51 -50.23 18.94
CA LYS A 32 -16.34 -48.96 19.66
C LYS A 32 -15.40 -48.02 18.93
N LEU A 33 -14.26 -48.54 18.45
CA LEU A 33 -13.30 -47.76 17.68
C LEU A 33 -13.93 -47.22 16.39
N SER A 34 -14.66 -48.05 15.65
CA SER A 34 -15.36 -47.63 14.43
C SER A 34 -16.36 -46.52 14.69
N ARG A 35 -17.09 -46.55 15.81
CA ARG A 35 -18.01 -45.47 16.21
C ARG A 35 -17.25 -44.19 16.50
N ALA A 36 -16.18 -44.27 17.30
CA ALA A 36 -15.35 -43.11 17.61
C ALA A 36 -14.72 -42.49 16.35
N THR A 37 -14.25 -43.31 15.40
CA THR A 37 -13.71 -42.84 14.12
C THR A 37 -14.80 -42.18 13.27
N SER A 38 -16.02 -42.71 13.27
CA SER A 38 -17.15 -42.10 12.55
C SER A 38 -17.56 -40.75 13.16
N GLU A 39 -17.58 -40.65 14.49
CA GLU A 39 -17.88 -39.41 15.20
C GLU A 39 -16.78 -38.37 14.94
N LEU A 40 -15.51 -38.76 15.02
CA LEU A 40 -14.38 -37.91 14.66
C LEU A 40 -14.48 -37.43 13.21
N LYS A 41 -14.85 -38.31 12.27
CA LYS A 41 -15.04 -37.94 10.86
C LYS A 41 -16.13 -36.89 10.70
N ASN A 42 -17.25 -37.02 11.42
CA ASN A 42 -18.34 -36.04 11.38
C ASN A 42 -17.90 -34.71 11.98
N ASN A 43 -17.25 -34.72 13.16
CA ASN A 43 -16.74 -33.51 13.79
C ASN A 43 -15.70 -32.81 12.91
N LEU A 44 -14.81 -33.58 12.26
CA LEU A 44 -13.82 -33.04 11.34
C LEU A 44 -14.46 -32.48 10.07
N LYS A 45 -15.52 -33.12 9.58
CA LYS A 45 -16.32 -32.60 8.47
C LYS A 45 -16.98 -31.28 8.88
N ASP A 46 -17.60 -31.20 10.06
CA ASP A 46 -18.26 -29.98 10.55
C ASP A 46 -17.28 -28.81 10.67
N VAL A 47 -16.09 -29.07 11.26
CA VAL A 47 -14.99 -28.09 11.33
C VAL A 47 -14.49 -27.69 9.93
N ALA A 48 -14.35 -28.65 9.02
CA ALA A 48 -13.94 -28.38 7.64
C ALA A 48 -15.03 -27.64 6.85
N THR A 49 -16.32 -27.88 7.14
CA THR A 49 -17.49 -27.32 6.44
C THR A 49 -17.87 -25.91 6.88
N THR A 50 -16.87 -25.12 7.27
CA THR A 50 -16.81 -23.79 6.65
C THR A 50 -17.89 -22.80 7.09
N THR A 51 -18.81 -23.11 8.02
CA THR A 51 -19.92 -22.17 8.35
C THR A 51 -19.40 -20.98 9.13
N ASP A 52 -18.62 -21.20 10.18
CA ASP A 52 -18.06 -20.11 11.00
C ASP A 52 -16.98 -19.34 10.24
N ILE A 53 -16.15 -20.03 9.45
CA ILE A 53 -15.12 -19.41 8.63
C ILE A 53 -15.76 -18.61 7.47
N SER A 54 -16.78 -19.16 6.79
CA SER A 54 -17.52 -18.45 5.74
C SER A 54 -18.28 -17.25 6.31
N LEU A 55 -18.87 -17.39 7.50
CA LEU A 55 -19.55 -16.29 8.18
C LEU A 55 -18.55 -15.20 8.58
N ALA A 56 -17.42 -15.56 9.17
CA ALA A 56 -16.36 -14.63 9.51
C ALA A 56 -15.80 -13.91 8.26
N ASN A 57 -15.60 -14.64 7.16
CA ASN A 57 -15.15 -14.06 5.90
C ASN A 57 -16.17 -13.06 5.33
N LYS A 58 -17.46 -13.44 5.27
CA LYS A 58 -18.53 -12.53 4.83
C LYS A 58 -18.63 -11.29 5.71
N LYS A 59 -18.46 -11.46 7.03
CA LYS A 59 -18.46 -10.33 7.97
C LYS A 59 -17.26 -9.41 7.73
N LEU A 60 -16.07 -9.97 7.52
CA LEU A 60 -14.87 -9.22 7.18
C LEU A 60 -15.05 -8.45 5.87
N ASP A 61 -15.60 -9.09 4.82
CA ASP A 61 -15.88 -8.44 3.54
C ASP A 61 -16.84 -7.26 3.71
N THR A 62 -17.90 -7.44 4.53
CA THR A 62 -18.88 -6.39 4.80
C THR A 62 -18.27 -5.24 5.61
N ASP A 63 -17.51 -5.56 6.66
CA ASP A 63 -16.84 -4.57 7.51
C ASP A 63 -15.79 -3.77 6.71
N LEU A 64 -15.09 -4.43 5.78
CA LEU A 64 -14.14 -3.78 4.87
C LEU A 64 -14.84 -2.81 3.91
N VAL A 65 -15.93 -3.24 3.26
CA VAL A 65 -16.70 -2.37 2.36
C VAL A 65 -17.25 -1.16 3.11
N ASN A 66 -17.76 -1.34 4.33
CA ASN A 66 -18.25 -0.24 5.15
C ASN A 66 -17.12 0.74 5.53
N ALA A 67 -15.95 0.23 5.91
CA ALA A 67 -14.78 1.05 6.21
C ALA A 67 -14.32 1.85 4.98
N MET A 68 -14.32 1.24 3.79
CA MET A 68 -13.98 1.90 2.54
C MET A 68 -14.95 3.04 2.21
N LEU A 69 -16.26 2.81 2.36
CA LEU A 69 -17.28 3.85 2.13
C LEU A 69 -17.15 5.02 3.12
N LEU A 70 -16.89 4.72 4.39
CA LEU A 70 -16.64 5.77 5.39
C LEU A 70 -15.39 6.57 5.06
N LEU A 71 -14.32 5.91 4.60
CA LEU A 71 -13.09 6.57 4.21
C LEU A 71 -13.28 7.44 2.96
N GLU A 72 -13.98 6.93 1.94
CA GLU A 72 -14.31 7.68 0.72
C GLU A 72 -15.14 8.93 1.04
N ASN A 73 -16.15 8.80 1.89
CA ASN A 73 -16.96 9.95 2.34
C ASN A 73 -16.12 10.98 3.09
N ASN A 74 -15.26 10.54 4.01
CA ASN A 74 -14.37 11.44 4.74
C ASN A 74 -13.37 12.15 3.82
N MET A 75 -12.76 11.43 2.87
CA MET A 75 -11.82 12.04 1.92
C MET A 75 -12.53 13.04 0.98
N THR A 76 -13.75 12.71 0.55
CA THR A 76 -14.56 13.59 -0.30
C THR A 76 -14.89 14.88 0.45
N GLN A 77 -15.41 14.77 1.67
CA GLN A 77 -15.70 15.93 2.52
C GLN A 77 -14.44 16.79 2.75
N ARG A 78 -13.32 16.17 3.12
CA ARG A 78 -12.08 16.92 3.36
C ARG A 78 -11.55 17.60 2.09
N SER A 79 -11.73 16.96 0.93
CA SER A 79 -11.39 17.55 -0.36
C SER A 79 -12.26 18.78 -0.67
N GLU A 80 -13.56 18.74 -0.36
CA GLU A 80 -14.47 19.88 -0.54
C GLU A 80 -14.11 21.04 0.41
N GLU A 81 -13.78 20.75 1.67
CA GLU A 81 -13.29 21.74 2.63
C GLU A 81 -12.02 22.43 2.14
N LEU A 82 -11.02 21.66 1.69
CA LEU A 82 -9.78 22.21 1.14
C LEU A 82 -10.02 23.06 -0.11
N LEU A 83 -10.95 22.64 -0.98
CA LEU A 83 -11.31 23.43 -2.15
C LEU A 83 -11.92 24.78 -1.74
N ALA A 84 -12.78 24.80 -0.72
CA ALA A 84 -13.36 26.03 -0.18
C ALA A 84 -12.29 26.95 0.42
N GLU A 85 -11.38 26.41 1.24
CA GLU A 85 -10.25 27.15 1.81
C GLU A 85 -9.36 27.77 0.70
N VAL A 86 -9.04 27.02 -0.35
CA VAL A 86 -8.24 27.51 -1.49
C VAL A 86 -8.96 28.63 -2.25
N ILE A 87 -10.27 28.51 -2.48
CA ILE A 87 -11.07 29.55 -3.13
C ILE A 87 -11.07 30.83 -2.28
N GLU A 88 -11.22 30.70 -0.97
CA GLU A 88 -11.18 31.83 -0.03
C GLU A 88 -9.83 32.54 -0.03
N LEU A 89 -8.74 31.76 0.07
CA LEU A 89 -7.36 32.24 -0.03
C LEU A 89 -7.10 32.96 -1.34
N ARG A 90 -7.50 32.37 -2.47
CA ARG A 90 -7.37 33.00 -3.79
C ARG A 90 -8.13 34.33 -3.86
N THR A 91 -9.32 34.38 -3.28
CA THR A 91 -10.12 35.60 -3.21
C THR A 91 -9.44 36.68 -2.37
N HIS A 92 -8.82 36.31 -1.25
CA HIS A 92 -8.05 37.22 -0.41
C HIS A 92 -6.79 37.74 -1.11
N LEU A 93 -6.05 36.87 -1.79
CA LEU A 93 -4.88 37.25 -2.60
C LEU A 93 -5.25 38.18 -3.75
N LEU A 94 -6.39 37.96 -4.41
CA LEU A 94 -6.89 38.86 -5.45
C LEU A 94 -7.23 40.25 -4.89
N LYS A 95 -7.77 40.35 -3.68
CA LYS A 95 -8.03 41.64 -3.01
C LYS A 95 -6.75 42.36 -2.58
N LEU A 96 -5.70 41.60 -2.22
CA LEU A 96 -4.38 42.13 -1.86
C LEU A 96 -3.50 42.47 -3.07
N ARG A 97 -3.89 42.04 -4.28
CA ARG A 97 -3.21 42.44 -5.51
C ARG A 97 -3.43 43.93 -5.76
N ILE A 98 -2.47 44.73 -5.30
CA ILE A 98 -2.30 46.12 -5.69
C ILE A 98 -2.11 46.13 -7.22
N PRO A 99 -2.83 46.97 -7.98
CA PRO A 99 -2.55 47.13 -9.41
C PRO A 99 -1.11 47.61 -9.54
N GLU A 100 -0.28 46.84 -10.26
CA GLU A 100 1.10 47.26 -10.55
C GLU A 100 1.07 48.67 -11.15
N PRO A 101 1.85 49.63 -10.63
CA PRO A 101 1.99 50.91 -11.30
C PRO A 101 2.68 50.63 -12.63
N LYS A 102 2.07 51.09 -13.73
CA LYS A 102 2.54 50.96 -15.12
C LYS A 102 3.97 51.46 -15.41
N ALA A 103 4.75 51.85 -14.40
CA ALA A 103 6.11 52.37 -14.52
C ALA A 103 7.17 51.28 -14.76
N TYR A 104 6.98 50.05 -14.25
CA TYR A 104 8.02 49.00 -14.33
C TYR A 104 8.15 48.31 -15.71
N ALA A 105 7.16 48.44 -16.59
CA ALA A 105 7.18 47.78 -17.90
C ALA A 105 8.15 48.42 -18.90
N THR A 106 8.53 49.68 -18.70
CA THR A 106 9.44 50.40 -19.60
C THR A 106 10.90 50.17 -19.23
N GLU A 107 11.21 50.08 -17.93
CA GLU A 107 12.57 49.88 -17.43
C GLU A 107 13.06 48.43 -17.62
N ALA A 108 12.19 47.43 -17.44
CA ALA A 108 12.56 46.03 -17.71
C ALA A 108 12.88 45.80 -19.19
N LYS A 109 12.14 46.45 -20.10
CA LYS A 109 12.40 46.39 -21.55
C LYS A 109 13.71 47.08 -21.94
N ASP A 110 14.05 48.19 -21.29
CA ASP A 110 15.32 48.89 -21.50
C ASP A 110 16.51 48.06 -20.98
N PHE A 111 16.31 47.34 -19.88
CA PHE A 111 17.32 46.46 -19.30
C PHE A 111 17.59 45.22 -20.18
N ASP A 112 16.54 44.59 -20.70
CA ASP A 112 16.66 43.45 -21.62
C ASP A 112 17.46 43.84 -22.88
N ASN A 113 17.18 45.02 -23.45
CA ASN A 113 17.93 45.53 -24.61
C ASN A 113 19.41 45.75 -24.29
N LYS A 114 19.73 46.27 -23.09
CA LYS A 114 21.13 46.47 -22.67
C LYS A 114 21.88 45.15 -22.45
N LEU A 115 21.20 44.09 -22.02
CA LEU A 115 21.81 42.77 -21.86
C LEU A 115 22.22 42.18 -23.22
N ASP A 116 21.33 42.29 -24.21
CA ASP A 116 21.61 41.85 -25.58
C ASP A 116 22.77 42.65 -26.19
N ASP A 117 22.84 43.96 -25.94
CA ASP A 117 23.94 44.82 -26.37
C ASP A 117 25.29 44.44 -25.73
N VAL A 118 25.31 44.07 -24.43
CA VAL A 118 26.53 43.56 -23.77
C VAL A 118 27.05 42.31 -24.48
N ILE A 119 26.15 41.38 -24.85
CA ILE A 119 26.52 40.13 -25.54
C ILE A 119 27.06 40.44 -26.96
N ALA A 120 26.39 41.31 -27.71
CA ALA A 120 26.82 41.72 -29.05
C ALA A 120 28.22 42.36 -29.04
N PHE A 121 28.45 43.36 -28.17
CA PHE A 121 29.74 44.04 -28.07
C PHE A 121 30.87 43.12 -27.61
N THR A 122 30.57 42.13 -26.79
CA THR A 122 31.55 41.12 -26.38
C THR A 122 31.98 40.25 -27.56
N ASN A 123 31.04 39.87 -28.43
CA ASN A 123 31.33 39.10 -29.64
C ASN A 123 32.13 39.90 -30.67
N GLU A 124 31.98 41.24 -30.66
CA GLU A 124 32.77 42.17 -31.47
C GLU A 124 34.17 42.45 -30.88
N GLY A 125 34.50 41.87 -29.72
CA GLY A 125 35.82 41.99 -29.09
C GLY A 125 36.04 43.29 -28.31
N ILE A 126 34.96 44.01 -27.97
CA ILE A 126 35.03 45.23 -27.17
C ILE A 126 35.30 44.88 -25.69
N SER A 127 36.11 45.68 -25.00
CA SER A 127 36.47 45.42 -23.60
C SER A 127 35.30 45.70 -22.64
N SER A 128 35.27 45.00 -21.52
CA SER A 128 34.25 45.14 -20.47
C SER A 128 34.17 46.55 -19.88
N GLU A 129 35.29 47.29 -19.84
CA GLU A 129 35.35 48.67 -19.38
C GLU A 129 34.62 49.60 -20.35
N GLU A 130 34.89 49.43 -21.65
CA GLU A 130 34.27 50.22 -22.72
C GLU A 130 32.76 49.94 -22.81
N ILE A 131 32.34 48.68 -22.69
CA ILE A 131 30.91 48.29 -22.66
C ILE A 131 30.21 48.92 -21.45
N SER A 132 30.83 48.87 -20.27
CA SER A 132 30.27 49.46 -19.04
C SER A 132 30.05 50.98 -19.17
N ALA A 133 31.00 51.69 -19.79
CA ALA A 133 30.90 53.11 -20.03
C ALA A 133 29.82 53.47 -21.08
N ARG A 134 29.69 52.66 -22.14
CA ARG A 134 28.72 52.89 -23.22
C ARG A 134 27.27 52.62 -22.81
N LEU A 135 27.05 51.56 -22.03
CA LEU A 135 25.72 51.15 -21.59
C LEU A 135 25.33 51.73 -20.22
N ASN A 136 26.23 52.50 -19.61
CA ASN A 136 26.09 53.06 -18.26
C ASN A 136 25.72 51.97 -17.24
N LEU A 137 26.43 50.83 -17.31
CA LEU A 137 26.26 49.67 -16.44
C LEU A 137 27.47 49.54 -15.50
N ASN A 138 27.26 48.89 -14.36
CA ASN A 138 28.38 48.56 -13.48
C ASN A 138 29.35 47.60 -14.19
N HIS A 139 30.65 47.88 -14.10
CA HIS A 139 31.69 47.08 -14.74
C HIS A 139 31.70 45.61 -14.26
N GLU A 140 31.54 45.38 -12.95
CA GLU A 140 31.46 44.03 -12.38
C GLU A 140 30.26 43.26 -12.96
N PHE A 141 29.12 43.94 -13.13
CA PHE A 141 27.91 43.34 -13.69
C PHE A 141 28.10 42.94 -15.17
N VAL A 142 28.80 43.75 -15.96
CA VAL A 142 29.16 43.41 -17.35
C VAL A 142 30.09 42.19 -17.39
N GLN A 143 31.07 42.09 -16.47
CA GLN A 143 31.95 40.91 -16.41
C GLN A 143 31.19 39.63 -16.08
N ASP A 144 30.22 39.69 -15.17
CA ASP A 144 29.38 38.54 -14.80
C ASP A 144 28.55 38.04 -15.99
N ILE A 145 27.95 38.95 -16.77
CA ILE A 145 27.21 38.62 -17.99
C ILE A 145 28.14 37.93 -19.01
N ILE A 146 29.32 38.50 -19.25
CA ILE A 146 30.30 37.94 -20.19
C ILE A 146 30.75 36.54 -19.76
N GLN A 147 31.02 36.35 -18.46
CA GLN A 147 31.42 35.07 -17.92
C GLN A 147 30.30 34.03 -18.03
N PHE A 148 29.05 34.42 -17.76
CA PHE A 148 27.89 33.55 -17.90
C PHE A 148 27.67 33.13 -19.36
N ASN A 149 27.77 34.08 -20.30
CA ASN A 149 27.57 33.79 -21.72
C ASN A 149 28.67 32.88 -22.31
N ARG A 150 29.92 32.93 -21.81
CA ARG A 150 30.99 32.01 -22.24
C ARG A 150 30.81 30.57 -21.76
N ARG A 151 29.96 30.32 -20.77
CA ARG A 151 29.73 28.97 -20.19
C ARG A 151 28.60 28.20 -20.86
N ASN A 152 27.77 28.87 -21.66
CA ASN A 152 26.72 28.26 -22.49
C ASN A 152 27.18 28.17 -23.94
#